data_AF-A0A1C0YHP4-F1
#
_entry.id   AF-A0A1C0YHP4-F1
#
_cell.length_a   1.000
_cell.length_b   1.000
_cell.length_c   1.000
_cell.angle_alpha   90.00
_cell.angle_beta   90.00
_cell.angle_gamma   90.00
#
_symmetry.space_group_name_H-M   'P 1'
#
loop_
_entity.id
_entity.type
_entity.pdbx_description
1 polymer ?
#
loop_
_entity_poly.entity_id
_entity_poly.type
_entity_poly.pdbx_seq_one_letter_code
_entity_poly.pdbx_strand_id
1 'polypeptide(L)'
;MFYDEFDDERHTSIWFEEGMCEYLSQKWTLAAEVYDQKRAMDALLIAHFTPYYGMFSLDDFGINSYQTPSLAAIMLNYWRSAAAVHHLVEARYHGDVHRVFAEYVAWHNGGRQQPLTQFFGVEQF
;
A
#
# COMPACT_ATOMS: atom_id res chain seq x y z
N MET A 1 -2.40 13.11 7.83
CA MET A 1 -1.06 13.62 7.47
C MET A 1 -0.11 12.47 7.68
N PHE A 2 0.78 12.19 6.72
CA PHE A 2 1.82 11.17 6.88
C PHE A 2 2.92 11.72 7.80
N TYR A 3 3.50 10.85 8.63
CA TYR A 3 4.44 11.25 9.69
C TYR A 3 5.87 10.78 9.44
N ASP A 4 6.16 10.13 8.31
CA ASP A 4 7.54 9.90 7.92
C ASP A 4 8.10 11.22 7.37
N GLU A 5 9.01 11.82 8.15
CA GLU A 5 9.67 13.08 7.82
C GLU A 5 10.65 12.86 6.67
N PHE A 6 10.70 13.83 5.75
CA PHE A 6 11.59 13.84 4.57
C PHE A 6 13.10 13.74 4.88
N ASP A 7 13.50 13.80 6.15
CA ASP A 7 14.90 13.96 6.60
C ASP A 7 15.42 12.80 7.48
N ASP A 8 14.58 11.85 7.87
CA ASP A 8 15.00 10.63 8.59
C ASP A 8 14.84 9.43 7.64
N GLU A 9 15.89 8.61 7.49
CA GLU A 9 15.98 7.37 6.70
C GLU A 9 14.99 6.28 7.18
N ARG A 10 13.68 6.55 7.18
CA ARG A 10 12.63 5.62 7.61
C ARG A 10 12.05 4.94 6.38
N HIS A 11 12.63 3.79 6.07
CA HIS A 11 12.27 2.96 4.92
C HIS A 11 11.13 1.97 5.17
N THR A 12 10.46 2.04 6.32
CA THR A 12 9.43 1.06 6.72
C THR A 12 8.04 1.65 6.58
N SER A 13 7.10 0.86 6.08
CA SER A 13 5.68 1.23 5.91
C SER A 13 5.36 2.29 4.83
N ILE A 14 6.32 2.63 3.96
CA ILE A 14 6.13 3.50 2.76
C ILE A 14 4.98 3.03 1.86
N TRP A 15 4.68 1.73 1.85
CA TRP A 15 3.55 1.15 1.12
C TRP A 15 2.23 1.85 1.42
N PHE A 16 2.01 2.33 2.66
CA PHE A 16 0.77 2.97 3.01
C PHE A 16 0.64 4.34 2.35
N GLU A 17 1.71 5.14 2.36
CA GLU A 17 1.71 6.44 1.69
C GLU A 17 1.56 6.28 0.18
N GLU A 18 2.36 5.42 -0.44
CA GLU A 18 2.31 5.20 -1.88
C GLU A 18 0.96 4.59 -2.32
N GLY A 19 0.45 3.62 -1.56
CA GLY A 19 -0.86 3.03 -1.80
C GLY A 19 -1.99 4.04 -1.64
N MET A 20 -1.90 4.96 -0.68
CA MET A 20 -2.88 6.04 -0.49
C MET A 20 -2.79 7.08 -1.61
N CYS A 21 -1.59 7.51 -2.01
CA CYS A 21 -1.40 8.40 -3.15
C CYS A 21 -2.01 7.83 -4.43
N GLU A 22 -1.76 6.56 -4.72
CA GLU A 22 -2.30 5.85 -5.88
C GLU A 22 -3.82 5.69 -5.78
N TYR A 23 -4.34 5.23 -4.63
CA TYR A 23 -5.78 5.06 -4.40
C TYR A 23 -6.55 6.37 -4.55
N LEU A 24 -6.11 7.43 -3.87
CA LEU A 24 -6.80 8.71 -3.82
C LEU A 24 -6.80 9.41 -5.18
N SER A 25 -5.64 9.45 -5.85
CA SER A 25 -5.52 10.07 -7.16
C SER A 25 -6.46 9.38 -8.16
N GLN A 26 -6.46 8.06 -8.22
CA GLN A 26 -7.32 7.32 -9.13
C GLN A 26 -8.80 7.46 -8.77
N LYS A 27 -9.16 7.32 -7.49
CA LYS A 27 -10.56 7.29 -7.05
C LYS A 27 -11.28 8.61 -7.28
N TRP A 28 -10.56 9.74 -7.24
CA TRP A 28 -11.13 11.06 -7.49
C TRP A 28 -11.04 11.53 -8.94
N THR A 29 -10.13 10.99 -9.75
CA THR A 29 -9.92 11.47 -11.13
C THR A 29 -10.48 10.56 -12.21
N LEU A 30 -10.62 9.26 -11.94
CA LEU A 30 -11.13 8.30 -12.90
C LEU A 30 -12.65 8.09 -12.74
N ALA A 31 -13.30 7.79 -13.87
CA ALA A 31 -14.65 7.22 -13.83
C ALA A 31 -14.62 5.86 -13.12
N ALA A 32 -15.72 5.52 -12.42
CA ALA A 32 -15.79 4.31 -11.60
C ALA A 32 -15.46 3.03 -12.40
N GLU A 33 -15.96 2.94 -13.63
CA GLU A 33 -15.74 1.79 -14.51
C GLU A 33 -14.27 1.67 -14.92
N VAL A 34 -13.60 2.80 -15.16
CA VAL A 34 -12.18 2.85 -15.51
C VAL A 34 -11.31 2.47 -14.32
N TYR A 35 -11.68 2.94 -13.12
CA TYR A 35 -11.03 2.55 -11.87
C TYR A 35 -11.10 1.04 -11.64
N ASP A 36 -12.29 0.43 -11.80
CA ASP A 36 -12.46 -1.01 -11.61
C ASP A 36 -11.71 -1.83 -12.67
N GLN A 37 -11.69 -1.38 -13.92
CA GLN A 37 -10.88 -2.02 -14.98
C GLN A 37 -9.38 -1.97 -14.65
N LYS A 38 -8.88 -0.82 -14.18
CA LYS A 38 -7.48 -0.69 -13.77
C LYS A 38 -7.15 -1.64 -12.63
N ARG A 39 -7.99 -1.72 -11.59
CA ARG A 39 -7.77 -2.64 -10.46
C ARG A 39 -7.78 -4.11 -10.90
N ALA A 40 -8.66 -4.47 -11.82
CA ALA A 40 -8.67 -5.82 -12.38
C ALA A 40 -7.35 -6.13 -13.11
N MET A 41 -6.80 -5.16 -13.86
CA MET A 41 -5.49 -5.30 -14.50
C MET A 41 -4.35 -5.37 -13.48
N ASP A 42 -4.34 -4.51 -12.45
CA ASP A 42 -3.33 -4.53 -11.39
C ASP A 42 -3.34 -5.89 -10.66
N ALA A 43 -4.51 -6.48 -10.40
CA ALA A 43 -4.64 -7.81 -9.80
C ALA A 43 -4.02 -8.92 -10.68
N LEU A 44 -4.20 -8.84 -12.01
CA LEU A 44 -3.55 -9.76 -12.95
C LEU A 44 -2.04 -9.59 -12.96
N LEU A 45 -1.54 -8.36 -12.88
CA LEU A 45 -0.11 -8.06 -12.81
C LEU A 45 0.51 -8.59 -11.52
N ILE A 46 -0.15 -8.39 -10.37
CA ILE A 46 0.28 -8.96 -9.09
C ILE A 46 0.37 -10.48 -9.20
N ALA A 47 -0.69 -11.15 -9.66
CA ALA A 47 -0.70 -12.60 -9.82
C ALA A 47 0.39 -13.09 -10.78
N HIS A 48 0.66 -12.34 -11.86
CA HIS A 48 1.69 -12.69 -12.82
C HIS A 48 3.11 -12.57 -12.25
N PHE A 49 3.42 -11.49 -11.53
CA PHE A 49 4.78 -11.21 -11.06
C PHE A 49 5.13 -11.82 -9.70
N THR A 50 4.14 -12.14 -8.87
CA THR A 50 4.34 -12.74 -7.55
C THR A 50 5.21 -14.02 -7.57
N PRO A 51 5.02 -14.99 -8.49
CA PRO A 51 5.86 -16.19 -8.55
C PRO A 51 7.33 -15.91 -8.87
N TYR A 52 7.66 -14.78 -9.50
CA TYR A 52 9.02 -14.45 -9.93
C TYR A 52 9.80 -13.69 -8.86
N TYR A 53 9.12 -12.88 -8.06
CA TYR A 53 9.75 -12.01 -7.06
C TYR A 53 9.43 -12.40 -5.61
N GLY A 54 8.52 -13.34 -5.41
CA GLY A 54 8.07 -13.81 -4.10
C GLY A 54 7.02 -12.89 -3.45
N MET A 55 6.58 -13.29 -2.25
CA MET A 55 5.71 -12.51 -1.37
C MET A 55 6.52 -12.09 -0.15
N PHE A 56 7.06 -10.88 -0.18
CA PHE A 56 7.70 -10.22 0.96
C PHE A 56 6.75 -9.19 1.57
N SER A 57 6.98 -8.82 2.83
CA SER A 57 6.10 -7.88 3.52
C SER A 57 6.07 -6.53 2.80
N LEU A 58 4.88 -5.92 2.69
CA LEU A 58 4.78 -4.53 2.22
C LEU A 58 5.51 -3.55 3.14
N ASP A 59 5.70 -3.89 4.42
CA ASP A 59 6.51 -3.08 5.34
C ASP A 59 7.99 -3.02 4.93
N ASP A 60 8.48 -3.99 4.13
CA ASP A 60 9.84 -4.03 3.60
C ASP A 60 9.99 -3.25 2.28
N PHE A 61 8.91 -2.66 1.75
CA PHE A 61 8.91 -2.03 0.43
C PHE A 61 10.02 -0.97 0.28
N GLY A 62 10.13 -0.04 1.23
CA GLY A 62 11.12 1.04 1.14
C GLY A 62 12.57 0.57 1.24
N ILE A 63 12.83 -0.55 1.92
CA ILE A 63 14.16 -1.15 2.04
C ILE A 63 14.52 -1.91 0.76
N ASN A 64 13.56 -2.68 0.25
CA ASN A 64 13.77 -3.52 -0.91
C ASN A 64 13.89 -2.70 -2.20
N SER A 65 13.18 -1.57 -2.35
CA SER A 65 13.18 -0.77 -3.58
C SER A 65 14.58 -0.33 -4.05
N TYR A 66 15.49 -0.01 -3.13
CA TYR A 66 16.89 0.34 -3.44
C TYR A 66 17.78 -0.85 -3.79
N GLN A 67 17.37 -2.07 -3.40
CA GLN A 67 18.13 -3.32 -3.61
C GLN A 67 17.49 -4.19 -4.71
N THR A 68 16.36 -3.77 -5.26
CA THR A 68 15.53 -4.58 -6.15
C THR A 68 16.11 -4.64 -7.56
N PRO A 69 16.21 -5.83 -8.18
CA PRO A 69 16.92 -6.02 -9.45
C PRO A 69 16.19 -5.50 -10.70
N SER A 70 14.91 -5.09 -10.61
CA SER A 70 14.14 -4.65 -11.77
C SER A 70 12.95 -3.75 -11.44
N LEU A 71 12.57 -2.91 -12.41
CA LEU A 71 11.38 -2.05 -12.32
C LEU A 71 10.10 -2.84 -12.03
N ALA A 72 9.94 -4.03 -12.62
CA ALA A 72 8.73 -4.84 -12.41
C ALA A 72 8.56 -5.29 -10.95
N ALA A 73 9.67 -5.58 -10.26
CA ALA A 73 9.64 -5.92 -8.83
C ALA A 73 9.34 -4.69 -7.95
N ILE A 74 9.76 -3.50 -8.36
CA ILE A 74 9.36 -2.25 -7.69
C ILE A 74 7.85 -2.00 -7.91
N MET A 75 7.38 -2.11 -9.15
CA MET A 75 5.98 -1.92 -9.50
C MET A 75 5.05 -2.92 -8.81
N LEU A 76 5.51 -4.16 -8.58
CA LEU A 76 4.77 -5.14 -7.80
C LEU A 76 4.38 -4.60 -6.42
N ASN A 77 5.29 -3.86 -5.76
CA ASN A 77 4.97 -3.25 -4.47
C ASN A 77 3.97 -2.11 -4.58
N TYR A 78 4.05 -1.27 -5.60
CA TYR A 78 3.05 -0.23 -5.84
C TYR A 78 1.65 -0.82 -6.05
N TRP A 79 1.52 -1.85 -6.90
CA TRP A 79 0.24 -2.50 -7.14
C TRP A 79 -0.32 -3.18 -5.89
N ARG A 80 0.53 -3.91 -5.14
CA ARG A 80 0.15 -4.54 -3.86
C ARG A 80 -0.26 -3.49 -2.82
N SER A 81 0.47 -2.38 -2.73
CA SER A 81 0.15 -1.23 -1.85
C SER A 81 -1.22 -0.64 -2.16
N ALA A 82 -1.49 -0.34 -3.43
CA ALA A 82 -2.78 0.20 -3.86
C ALA A 82 -3.93 -0.79 -3.60
N ALA A 83 -3.69 -2.09 -3.82
CA ALA A 83 -4.67 -3.14 -3.52
C ALA A 83 -4.97 -3.25 -2.02
N ALA A 84 -3.95 -3.21 -1.17
CA ALA A 84 -4.09 -3.23 0.29
C ALA A 84 -4.87 -2.01 0.80
N VAL A 85 -4.52 -0.81 0.32
CA VAL A 85 -5.23 0.43 0.68
C VAL A 85 -6.68 0.41 0.20
N HIS A 86 -6.94 -0.02 -1.04
CA HIS A 86 -8.30 -0.19 -1.52
C HIS A 86 -9.10 -1.12 -0.59
N HIS A 87 -8.53 -2.27 -0.23
CA HIS A 87 -9.17 -3.20 0.70
C HIS A 87 -9.49 -2.55 2.05
N LEU A 88 -8.54 -1.79 2.60
CA LEU A 88 -8.74 -1.07 3.85
C LEU A 88 -9.89 -0.07 3.73
N VAL A 89 -9.84 0.85 2.77
CA VAL A 89 -10.84 1.91 2.65
C VAL A 89 -12.21 1.32 2.34
N GLU A 90 -12.32 0.49 1.31
CA GLU A 90 -13.61 0.12 0.72
C GLU A 90 -14.23 -1.11 1.42
N ALA A 91 -13.44 -2.14 1.69
CA ALA A 91 -13.96 -3.37 2.28
C ALA A 91 -14.00 -3.33 3.81
N ARG A 92 -12.91 -2.88 4.46
CA ARG A 92 -12.80 -2.88 5.93
C ARG A 92 -13.47 -1.67 6.57
N TYR A 93 -13.31 -0.49 5.99
CA TYR A 93 -13.82 0.76 6.55
C TYR A 93 -14.97 1.38 5.73
N HIS A 94 -15.57 0.61 4.82
CA HIS A 94 -16.83 0.96 4.12
C HIS A 94 -16.81 2.32 3.41
N GLY A 95 -15.69 2.64 2.75
CA GLY A 95 -15.46 3.90 2.05
C GLY A 95 -14.94 5.04 2.94
N ASP A 96 -14.76 4.81 4.24
CA ASP A 96 -14.29 5.83 5.18
C ASP A 96 -12.76 5.96 5.19
N VAL A 97 -12.26 6.76 4.24
CA VAL A 97 -10.84 7.09 4.13
C VAL A 97 -10.29 7.83 5.36
N HIS A 98 -11.10 8.65 6.02
CA HIS A 98 -10.67 9.40 7.20
C HIS A 98 -10.41 8.47 8.37
N ARG A 99 -11.24 7.43 8.52
CA ARG A 99 -11.01 6.38 9.51
C ARG A 99 -9.72 5.63 9.26
N VAL A 100 -9.39 5.29 8.01
CA VAL A 100 -8.09 4.66 7.67
C VAL A 100 -6.92 5.53 8.14
N PHE A 101 -6.97 6.83 7.86
CA PHE A 101 -5.94 7.76 8.35
C PHE A 101 -5.90 7.83 9.87
N ALA A 102 -7.05 7.90 10.56
CA ALA A 102 -7.09 7.97 12.02
C ALA A 102 -6.45 6.73 12.67
N GLU A 103 -6.69 5.55 12.12
CA GLU A 103 -6.08 4.29 12.58
C GLU A 103 -4.56 4.27 12.34
N TYR A 104 -4.09 4.76 11.18
CA TYR A 104 -2.66 4.93 10.91
C TYR A 104 -2.00 5.90 11.92
N VAL A 105 -2.65 7.04 12.21
CA VAL A 105 -2.17 7.99 13.22
C VAL A 105 -2.15 7.36 14.62
N ALA A 106 -3.18 6.57 14.97
CA ALA A 106 -3.23 5.87 16.26
C ALA A 106 -2.10 4.85 16.39
N TRP A 107 -1.81 4.06 15.34
CA TRP A 107 -0.67 3.15 15.30
C TRP A 107 0.66 3.88 15.49
N HIS A 108 0.84 4.99 14.77
CA HIS A 108 2.05 5.82 14.89
C HIS A 108 2.22 6.37 16.32
N ASN A 109 1.18 6.99 16.86
CA ASN A 109 1.19 7.57 18.21
C ASN A 109 1.31 6.52 19.32
N GLY A 110 0.87 5.28 19.06
CA GLY A 110 1.09 4.12 19.91
C GLY A 110 2.53 3.60 19.92
N GLY A 111 3.44 4.24 19.18
CA GLY A 111 4.86 3.90 19.13
C GLY A 111 5.19 2.74 18.18
N ARG A 112 4.32 2.44 17.20
CA ARG A 112 4.57 1.44 16.14
C ARG A 112 5.00 0.07 16.69
N GLN A 113 4.32 -0.42 17.74
CA GLN A 113 4.68 -1.67 18.46
C GLN A 113 4.69 -2.94 17.60
N GLN A 114 4.10 -2.90 16.41
CA GLN A 114 4.03 -3.98 15.44
C GLN A 114 4.11 -3.40 14.01
N PRO A 115 4.48 -4.21 12.99
CA PRO A 115 4.46 -3.80 11.59
C PRO A 115 3.08 -3.27 11.17
N LEU A 116 3.05 -2.31 10.24
CA LEU A 116 1.80 -1.67 9.84
C LEU A 116 0.86 -2.66 9.13
N THR A 117 1.42 -3.57 8.33
CA THR A 117 0.65 -4.66 7.70
C THR A 117 -0.06 -5.53 8.74
N GLN A 118 0.62 -5.84 9.86
CA GLN A 118 0.04 -6.60 10.97
C GLN A 118 -1.03 -5.80 11.71
N PHE A 119 -0.77 -4.52 12.02
CA PHE A 119 -1.76 -3.66 12.66
C PHE A 119 -3.06 -3.57 11.85
N PHE A 120 -2.94 -3.48 10.53
CA PHE A 120 -4.08 -3.43 9.62
C PHE A 120 -4.62 -4.79 9.19
N GLY A 121 -3.97 -5.91 9.53
CA GLY A 121 -4.40 -7.26 9.12
C GLY A 121 -4.39 -7.45 7.60
N VAL A 122 -3.34 -6.97 6.93
CA VAL A 122 -3.17 -7.00 5.46
C VAL A 122 -1.86 -7.68 5.05
N GLU A 123 -1.32 -8.58 5.87
CA GLU A 123 -0.08 -9.31 5.60
C GLU A 123 -0.14 -10.21 4.36
N GLN A 124 -1.35 -10.53 3.89
CA GLN A 124 -1.58 -11.30 2.66
C GLN A 124 -1.40 -10.49 1.37
N PHE A 125 -1.37 -9.15 1.47
CA PHE A 125 -1.17 -8.28 0.33
C PHE A 125 0.29 -8.17 -0.02
#